data_AF-A0A821GPU6-F1
#
_entry.id   AF-A0A821GPU6-F1
#
_cell.length_a   1.000
_cell.length_b   1.000
_cell.length_c   1.000
_cell.angle_alpha   90.00
_cell.angle_beta   90.00
_cell.angle_gamma   90.00
#
_symmetry.space_group_name_H-M   'P 1'
#
loop_
_entity.id
_entity.type
_entity.pdbx_description
1 polymer ?
#
loop_
_entity_poly.entity_id
_entity_poly.type
_entity_poly.pdbx_seq_one_letter_code
_entity_poly.pdbx_strand_id
1 'polypeptide(L)'
;MNVRYKDNNYAKNNYTPFHSSSLAEKTFLKHAEENPLDLILQTTWRLLRVYPDGLRQDSSNLDPVISWNFGIQMAALNYQTDDDMVALCYGKFRDNGCCGYILKPDYLINAQKTKFNPWDCPSNFDEPLILKITIISGQFLPRSHAESKDIPDPYVKVSIHGLSYDQHTEKTQFIENNGFNPIWDETFEFRIRYPQMALIYFTVLDYDPMSDDDRLAYFSAPVTMIQQ
;
A
#
# COMPACT_ATOMS: atom_id res chain seq x y z
N MET A 1 -4.89 -21.27 18.00
CA MET A 1 -5.27 -20.55 19.25
C MET A 1 -4.50 -19.24 19.32
N ASN A 2 -5.13 -18.15 19.78
CA ASN A 2 -4.47 -16.86 19.91
C ASN A 2 -3.53 -16.86 21.14
N VAL A 3 -2.30 -16.39 20.99
CA VAL A 3 -1.29 -16.28 22.06
C VAL A 3 -0.67 -14.89 22.08
N ARG A 4 -0.15 -14.48 23.24
CA ARG A 4 0.52 -13.18 23.41
C ARG A 4 1.78 -13.12 22.53
N TYR A 5 1.98 -11.98 21.87
CA TYR A 5 3.22 -11.73 21.14
C TYR A 5 4.42 -11.69 22.09
N LYS A 6 5.50 -12.36 21.67
CA LYS A 6 6.80 -12.46 22.34
C LYS A 6 7.88 -12.49 21.26
N ASP A 7 9.13 -12.23 21.62
CA ASP A 7 10.26 -12.32 20.67
C ASP A 7 10.36 -13.72 20.03
N ASN A 8 11.06 -13.80 18.89
CA ASN A 8 11.11 -15.00 18.07
C ASN A 8 11.76 -16.18 18.81
N ASN A 9 12.72 -15.93 19.71
CA ASN A 9 13.38 -16.99 20.47
C ASN A 9 12.42 -17.63 21.48
N TYR A 10 11.73 -16.82 22.28
CA TYR A 10 10.69 -17.31 23.17
C TYR A 10 9.62 -18.06 22.39
N ALA A 11 9.16 -17.45 21.29
CA ALA A 11 8.15 -17.98 20.40
C ALA A 11 8.51 -19.38 19.86
N LYS A 12 9.74 -19.59 19.36
CA LYS A 12 10.19 -20.89 18.85
C LYS A 12 10.20 -21.99 19.90
N ASN A 13 10.47 -21.63 21.16
CA ASN A 13 10.56 -22.61 22.24
C ASN A 13 9.20 -22.96 22.88
N ASN A 14 8.19 -22.09 22.75
CA ASN A 14 6.94 -22.20 23.51
C ASN A 14 5.68 -22.32 22.64
N TYR A 15 5.75 -21.98 21.36
CA TYR A 15 4.57 -21.94 20.48
C TYR A 15 4.73 -22.85 19.26
N THR A 16 3.60 -23.18 18.63
CA THR A 16 3.55 -23.99 17.41
C THR A 16 3.13 -23.13 16.21
N PRO A 17 3.25 -23.63 14.97
CA PRO A 17 2.72 -22.95 13.78
C PRO A 17 1.21 -22.64 13.83
N PHE A 18 0.43 -23.33 14.67
CA PHE A 18 -1.01 -23.14 14.84
C PHE A 18 -1.37 -22.04 15.86
N HIS A 19 -0.37 -21.43 16.49
CA HIS A 19 -0.54 -20.25 17.32
C HIS A 19 -0.41 -18.98 16.48
N SER A 20 -1.28 -18.01 16.74
CA SER A 20 -1.22 -16.68 16.13
C SER A 20 -1.22 -15.60 17.20
N SER A 21 -0.68 -14.43 16.88
CA SER A 21 -0.68 -13.27 17.77
C SER A 21 -1.32 -12.07 17.08
N SER A 22 -1.98 -11.24 17.87
CA SER A 22 -2.58 -9.98 17.41
C SER A 22 -1.85 -8.80 18.05
N LEU A 23 -1.51 -7.80 17.24
CA LEU A 23 -0.83 -6.58 17.65
C LEU A 23 -1.70 -5.38 17.26
N ALA A 24 -1.93 -4.47 18.21
CA ALA A 24 -2.44 -3.14 17.87
C ALA A 24 -1.37 -2.36 17.08
N GLU A 25 -1.79 -1.45 16.19
CA GLU A 25 -0.87 -0.72 15.30
C GLU A 25 0.34 -0.12 16.01
N LYS A 26 0.15 0.54 17.18
CA LYS A 26 1.25 1.15 17.95
C LYS A 26 2.24 0.13 18.48
N THR A 27 1.75 -1.04 18.91
CA THR A 27 2.61 -2.12 19.41
C THR A 27 3.38 -2.76 18.26
N PHE A 28 2.74 -2.94 17.11
CA PHE A 28 3.40 -3.38 15.90
C PHE A 28 4.52 -2.42 15.47
N LEU A 29 4.22 -1.11 15.34
CA LEU A 29 5.19 -0.11 14.92
C LEU A 29 6.40 -0.05 15.86
N LYS A 30 6.16 -0.13 17.17
CA LYS A 30 7.25 -0.22 18.16
C LYS A 30 8.16 -1.42 17.92
N HIS A 31 7.60 -2.61 17.66
CA HIS A 31 8.42 -3.79 17.34
C HIS A 31 9.11 -3.69 15.98
N ALA A 32 8.46 -3.06 15.00
CA ALA A 32 9.05 -2.80 13.69
C ALA A 32 10.26 -1.85 13.78
N GLU A 33 10.25 -0.91 14.71
CA GLU A 33 11.37 0.01 14.98
C GLU A 33 12.47 -0.66 15.80
N GLU A 34 12.12 -1.27 16.94
CA GLU A 34 13.12 -1.80 17.88
C GLU A 34 13.76 -3.12 17.42
N ASN A 35 13.00 -4.00 16.77
CA ASN A 35 13.43 -5.37 16.44
C ASN A 35 12.85 -5.86 15.08
N PRO A 36 13.15 -5.16 13.96
CA PRO A 36 12.54 -5.43 12.65
C PRO A 36 12.75 -6.88 12.17
N LEU A 37 13.97 -7.39 12.27
CA LEU A 37 14.30 -8.74 11.81
C LEU A 37 13.62 -9.83 12.66
N ASP A 38 13.52 -9.64 13.98
CA ASP A 38 12.83 -10.59 14.86
C ASP A 38 11.36 -10.74 14.47
N LEU A 39 10.69 -9.61 14.23
CA LEU A 39 9.30 -9.55 13.78
C LEU A 39 9.11 -10.29 12.45
N ILE A 40 9.94 -9.99 11.44
CA ILE A 40 9.85 -10.62 10.11
C ILE A 40 10.07 -12.13 10.22
N LEU A 41 11.08 -12.56 11.00
CA LEU A 41 11.37 -13.98 11.20
C LEU A 41 10.16 -14.74 11.77
N GLN A 42 9.36 -14.15 12.65
CA GLN A 42 8.14 -14.79 13.14
C GLN A 42 7.09 -15.00 12.04
N THR A 43 6.99 -14.08 11.09
CA THR A 43 6.03 -14.18 9.97
C THR A 43 6.39 -15.28 8.97
N THR A 44 7.61 -15.86 9.04
CA THR A 44 8.03 -16.95 8.15
C THR A 44 7.39 -18.29 8.51
N TRP A 45 6.97 -18.47 9.77
CA TRP A 45 6.50 -19.76 10.27
C TRP A 45 5.21 -19.69 11.10
N ARG A 46 4.71 -18.48 11.39
CA ARG A 46 3.39 -18.25 12.00
C ARG A 46 2.67 -17.06 11.39
N LEU A 47 1.36 -17.00 11.66
CA LEU A 47 0.53 -15.88 11.27
C LEU A 47 0.50 -14.81 12.37
N LEU A 48 0.71 -13.56 11.96
CA LEU A 48 0.52 -12.38 12.78
C LEU A 48 -0.64 -11.54 12.24
N ARG A 49 -1.43 -10.96 13.16
CA ARG A 49 -2.49 -10.00 12.85
C ARG A 49 -2.13 -8.62 13.38
N VAL A 50 -2.25 -7.60 12.54
CA VAL A 50 -2.24 -6.19 12.95
C VAL A 50 -3.65 -5.64 12.78
N TYR A 51 -4.06 -4.74 13.67
CA TYR A 51 -5.36 -4.08 13.61
C TYR A 51 -5.28 -2.62 14.06
N PRO A 52 -6.23 -1.77 13.63
CA PRO A 52 -6.24 -0.34 13.95
C PRO A 52 -6.32 -0.11 15.47
N ASP A 53 -5.71 0.96 15.95
CA ASP A 53 -5.76 1.33 17.38
C ASP A 53 -7.20 1.60 17.84
N GLY A 54 -7.53 1.27 19.09
CA GLY A 54 -8.84 1.54 19.68
C GLY A 54 -9.19 3.04 19.76
N LEU A 55 -8.20 3.93 19.63
CA LEU A 55 -8.43 5.37 19.53
C LEU A 55 -9.06 5.81 18.20
N ARG A 56 -9.04 4.98 17.15
CA ARG A 56 -9.67 5.26 15.85
C ARG A 56 -11.18 5.02 15.91
N GLN A 57 -11.86 5.80 16.75
CA GLN A 57 -13.31 5.71 16.96
C GLN A 57 -14.11 6.10 15.72
N ASP A 58 -13.50 6.88 14.83
CA ASP A 58 -14.01 7.24 13.51
C ASP A 58 -13.88 6.11 12.47
N SER A 59 -13.34 4.96 12.86
CA SER A 59 -13.05 3.83 11.96
C SER A 59 -12.02 4.14 10.88
N SER A 60 -11.20 5.19 11.04
CA SER A 60 -10.06 5.43 10.15
C SER A 60 -9.10 4.22 10.12
N ASN A 61 -8.38 4.04 9.01
CA ASN A 61 -7.44 2.94 8.86
C ASN A 61 -5.98 3.38 9.08
N LEU A 62 -5.16 2.42 9.50
CA LEU A 62 -3.70 2.50 9.38
C LEU A 62 -3.26 2.17 7.96
N ASP A 63 -2.02 2.53 7.62
CA ASP A 63 -1.40 2.07 6.37
C ASP A 63 -1.08 0.56 6.42
N PRO A 64 -1.77 -0.28 5.63
CA PRO A 64 -1.53 -1.72 5.60
C PRO A 64 -0.20 -2.07 4.93
N VAL A 65 0.34 -1.18 4.07
CA VAL A 65 1.59 -1.40 3.34
C VAL A 65 2.75 -1.57 4.30
N ILE A 66 2.77 -0.78 5.38
CA ILE A 66 3.77 -0.91 6.44
C ILE A 66 3.71 -2.32 7.04
N SER A 67 2.52 -2.84 7.35
CA SER A 67 2.39 -4.20 7.89
C SER A 67 2.91 -5.26 6.90
N TRP A 68 2.56 -5.14 5.62
CA TRP A 68 3.03 -6.05 4.57
C TRP A 68 4.54 -6.01 4.37
N ASN A 69 5.16 -4.84 4.52
CA ASN A 69 6.61 -4.67 4.48
C ASN A 69 7.34 -5.55 5.52
N PHE A 70 6.70 -5.82 6.65
CA PHE A 70 7.22 -6.72 7.69
C PHE A 70 6.79 -8.18 7.53
N GLY A 71 6.15 -8.53 6.41
CA GLY A 71 5.69 -9.89 6.12
C GLY A 71 4.44 -10.30 6.90
N ILE A 72 3.76 -9.36 7.57
CA ILE A 72 2.52 -9.60 8.32
C ILE A 72 1.42 -9.93 7.32
N GLN A 73 0.74 -11.04 7.55
CA GLN A 73 -0.23 -11.61 6.62
C GLN A 73 -1.64 -11.06 6.83
N MET A 74 -2.02 -10.82 8.10
CA MET A 74 -3.37 -10.36 8.46
C MET A 74 -3.33 -8.89 8.88
N ALA A 75 -3.20 -7.97 7.93
CA ALA A 75 -3.39 -6.54 8.17
C ALA A 75 -4.89 -6.21 8.13
N ALA A 76 -5.53 -6.16 9.29
CA ALA A 76 -6.97 -5.93 9.39
C ALA A 76 -7.30 -4.45 9.18
N LEU A 77 -8.32 -4.18 8.37
CA LEU A 77 -8.84 -2.84 8.08
C LEU A 77 -10.34 -2.78 8.39
N ASN A 78 -10.82 -1.56 8.60
CA ASN A 78 -12.22 -1.17 8.63
C ASN A 78 -12.72 -1.02 7.18
N TYR A 79 -13.26 -2.10 6.60
CA TYR A 79 -13.71 -2.12 5.20
C TYR A 79 -14.94 -1.23 4.92
N GLN A 80 -15.65 -0.81 5.96
CA GLN A 80 -16.77 0.13 5.86
C GLN A 80 -16.33 1.57 5.58
N THR A 81 -15.05 1.88 5.80
CA THR A 81 -14.48 3.22 5.58
C THR A 81 -13.98 3.31 4.14
N ASP A 82 -14.52 4.23 3.35
CA ASP A 82 -14.01 4.50 2.00
C ASP A 82 -12.79 5.42 2.08
N ASP A 83 -11.61 4.83 2.28
CA ASP A 83 -10.34 5.54 2.33
C ASP A 83 -9.30 4.93 1.38
N ASP A 84 -8.17 5.62 1.25
CA ASP A 84 -7.05 5.16 0.42
C ASP A 84 -6.46 3.83 0.91
N MET A 85 -6.59 3.51 2.20
CA MET A 85 -6.02 2.28 2.77
C MET A 85 -6.81 1.05 2.31
N VAL A 86 -8.13 1.16 2.26
CA VAL A 86 -9.02 0.15 1.66
C VAL A 86 -8.79 0.05 0.15
N ALA A 87 -8.58 1.18 -0.55
CA ALA A 87 -8.24 1.19 -1.97
C ALA A 87 -6.93 0.43 -2.28
N LEU A 88 -5.87 0.66 -1.49
CA LEU A 88 -4.60 -0.07 -1.58
C LEU A 88 -4.77 -1.56 -1.27
N CYS A 89 -5.63 -1.90 -0.30
CA CYS A 89 -5.96 -3.29 0.02
C CYS A 89 -6.64 -3.99 -1.17
N TYR A 90 -7.67 -3.38 -1.75
CA TYR A 90 -8.27 -3.90 -2.98
C TYR A 90 -7.25 -4.01 -4.09
N GLY A 91 -6.40 -3.00 -4.27
CA GLY A 91 -5.33 -3.02 -5.26
C GLY A 91 -4.41 -4.21 -5.11
N LYS A 92 -3.84 -4.41 -3.91
CA LYS A 92 -2.97 -5.54 -3.61
C LYS A 92 -3.65 -6.86 -3.93
N PHE A 93 -4.85 -7.07 -3.40
CA PHE A 93 -5.58 -8.34 -3.53
C PHE A 93 -6.27 -8.55 -4.88
N ARG A 94 -6.06 -7.69 -5.89
CA ARG A 94 -6.40 -8.02 -7.29
C ARG A 94 -5.51 -9.12 -7.87
N ASP A 95 -4.29 -9.26 -7.33
CA ASP A 95 -3.38 -10.33 -7.73
C ASP A 95 -3.92 -11.70 -7.37
N ASN A 96 -3.37 -12.73 -8.02
CA ASN A 96 -3.70 -14.12 -7.78
C ASN A 96 -5.21 -14.41 -7.90
N GLY A 97 -5.85 -13.81 -8.90
CA GLY A 97 -7.26 -14.04 -9.23
C GLY A 97 -8.24 -13.58 -8.15
N CYS A 98 -7.90 -12.54 -7.39
CA CYS A 98 -8.75 -11.99 -6.32
C CYS A 98 -9.09 -12.99 -5.21
N CYS A 99 -8.29 -14.03 -4.99
CA CYS A 99 -8.62 -15.10 -4.05
C CYS A 99 -8.43 -14.73 -2.56
N GLY A 100 -7.86 -13.55 -2.28
CA GLY A 100 -7.56 -13.07 -0.92
C GLY A 100 -6.22 -13.56 -0.36
N TYR A 101 -5.43 -14.31 -1.13
CA TYR A 101 -4.12 -14.81 -0.71
C TYR A 101 -3.06 -14.51 -1.77
N ILE A 102 -1.94 -13.91 -1.36
CA ILE A 102 -0.82 -13.58 -2.23
C ILE A 102 0.46 -14.13 -1.60
N LEU A 103 1.27 -14.80 -2.41
CA LEU A 103 2.54 -15.33 -1.96
C LEU A 103 3.50 -14.17 -1.61
N LYS A 104 4.12 -14.23 -0.43
CA LYS A 104 5.11 -13.24 -0.03
C LYS A 104 6.35 -13.31 -0.93
N PRO A 105 7.06 -12.20 -1.15
CA PRO A 105 8.36 -12.22 -1.81
C PRO A 105 9.40 -13.07 -1.08
N ASP A 106 10.39 -13.54 -1.83
CA ASP A 106 11.35 -14.53 -1.34
C ASP A 106 12.21 -14.00 -0.18
N TYR A 107 12.52 -12.70 -0.15
CA TYR A 107 13.24 -12.07 0.95
C TYR A 107 12.45 -11.97 2.26
N LEU A 108 11.11 -12.04 2.21
CA LEU A 108 10.26 -12.15 3.40
C LEU A 108 9.99 -13.61 3.81
N ILE A 109 10.06 -14.56 2.87
CA ILE A 109 9.94 -16.00 3.16
C ILE A 109 11.26 -16.52 3.76
N ASN A 110 12.38 -16.18 3.13
CA ASN A 110 13.73 -16.64 3.48
C ASN A 110 14.50 -15.60 4.33
N ALA A 111 13.78 -14.89 5.20
CA ALA A 111 14.30 -13.77 6.00
C ALA A 111 15.55 -14.09 6.85
N GLN A 112 15.73 -15.35 7.26
CA GLN A 112 16.93 -15.79 7.98
C GLN A 112 18.19 -15.71 7.12
N LYS A 113 18.08 -15.98 5.81
CA LYS A 113 19.18 -15.91 4.85
C LYS A 113 19.37 -14.48 4.35
N THR A 114 18.29 -13.81 3.98
CA THR A 114 18.34 -12.48 3.37
C THR A 114 18.64 -11.37 4.37
N LYS A 115 18.29 -11.57 5.65
CA LYS A 115 18.35 -10.55 6.71
C LYS A 115 17.67 -9.24 6.28
N PHE A 116 16.61 -9.35 5.48
CA PHE A 116 15.88 -8.21 4.95
C PHE A 116 15.34 -7.32 6.08
N ASN A 117 15.53 -6.01 5.93
CA ASN A 117 15.00 -4.99 6.82
C ASN A 117 14.33 -3.90 5.97
N PRO A 118 13.01 -3.69 6.11
CA PRO A 118 12.26 -2.67 5.37
C PRO A 118 12.78 -1.23 5.54
N TRP A 119 13.46 -0.95 6.65
CA TRP A 119 13.98 0.37 6.97
C TRP A 119 15.36 0.64 6.39
N ASP A 120 16.09 -0.42 6.03
CA ASP A 120 17.40 -0.27 5.43
C ASP A 120 17.24 -0.19 3.92
N CYS A 121 17.75 0.89 3.33
CA CYS A 121 17.95 0.96 1.89
C CYS A 121 19.31 0.31 1.58
N PRO A 122 19.38 -0.94 1.07
CA PRO A 122 20.66 -1.56 0.77
C PRO A 122 21.40 -0.78 -0.32
N SER A 123 22.70 -0.56 -0.11
CA SER A 123 23.58 0.15 -1.06
C SER A 123 23.89 -0.67 -2.32
N ASN A 124 23.80 -2.00 -2.24
CA ASN A 124 24.11 -2.95 -3.31
C ASN A 124 22.85 -3.70 -3.76
N PHE A 125 21.84 -2.98 -4.25
CA PHE A 125 20.65 -3.60 -4.81
C PHE A 125 20.84 -3.89 -6.31
N ASP A 126 20.11 -4.87 -6.83
CA ASP A 126 19.98 -5.12 -8.27
C ASP A 126 19.50 -3.85 -9.01
N GLU A 127 19.64 -3.84 -10.34
CA GLU A 127 19.12 -2.74 -11.14
C GLU A 127 17.61 -2.55 -10.87
N PRO A 128 17.18 -1.33 -10.49
CA PRO A 128 15.79 -1.06 -10.17
C PRO A 128 14.92 -1.11 -11.42
N LEU A 129 13.64 -1.43 -11.23
CA LEU A 129 12.64 -1.28 -12.27
C LEU A 129 12.44 0.22 -12.56
N ILE A 130 12.65 0.62 -13.82
CA ILE A 130 12.31 1.95 -14.32
C ILE A 130 10.94 1.89 -14.99
N LEU A 131 9.94 2.49 -14.35
CA LEU A 131 8.56 2.53 -14.83
C LEU A 131 8.28 3.93 -15.39
N LYS A 132 8.11 4.03 -16.71
CA LYS A 132 7.69 5.25 -17.40
C LYS A 132 6.20 5.20 -17.69
N ILE A 133 5.47 6.22 -17.25
CA ILE A 133 4.02 6.31 -17.39
C ILE A 133 3.68 7.61 -18.08
N THR A 134 2.96 7.53 -19.20
CA THR A 134 2.36 8.69 -19.85
C THR A 134 0.88 8.72 -19.54
N ILE A 135 0.44 9.78 -18.85
CA ILE A 135 -0.98 10.07 -18.63
C ILE A 135 -1.49 10.82 -19.86
N ILE A 136 -2.07 10.08 -20.79
CA ILE A 136 -2.52 10.64 -22.08
C ILE A 136 -3.77 11.48 -21.88
N SER A 137 -4.86 10.87 -21.42
CA SER A 137 -6.18 11.50 -21.33
C SER A 137 -7.11 10.75 -20.39
N GLY A 138 -8.21 11.39 -19.99
CA GLY A 138 -9.32 10.80 -19.24
C GLY A 138 -10.58 10.73 -20.11
N GLN A 139 -11.53 9.87 -19.76
CA GLN A 139 -12.81 9.77 -20.46
C GLN A 139 -13.94 9.60 -19.46
N PHE A 140 -15.00 10.39 -19.63
CA PHE A 140 -16.23 10.30 -18.82
C PHE A 140 -15.95 10.31 -17.31
N LEU A 141 -15.10 11.22 -16.85
CA LEU A 141 -14.81 11.35 -15.42
C LEU A 141 -16.08 11.71 -14.66
N PRO A 142 -16.31 11.07 -13.49
CA PRO A 142 -17.47 11.39 -12.68
C PRO A 142 -17.34 12.79 -12.11
N ARG A 143 -18.46 13.33 -11.63
CA ARG A 143 -18.47 14.56 -10.84
C ARG A 143 -18.38 14.22 -9.37
N SER A 144 -17.73 15.09 -8.60
CA SER A 144 -17.59 14.99 -7.14
C SER A 144 -18.93 14.84 -6.44
N HIS A 145 -19.94 15.58 -6.93
CA HIS A 145 -21.33 15.45 -6.49
C HIS A 145 -22.25 15.31 -7.69
N ALA A 146 -23.05 14.23 -7.70
CA ALA A 146 -23.94 13.90 -8.82
C ALA A 146 -24.96 15.02 -9.16
N GLU A 147 -25.35 15.82 -8.16
CA GLU A 147 -26.28 16.94 -8.31
C GLU A 147 -25.58 18.27 -8.64
N SER A 148 -24.24 18.32 -8.54
CA SER A 148 -23.49 19.54 -8.86
C SER A 148 -23.56 19.84 -10.34
N LYS A 149 -23.81 21.11 -10.66
CA LYS A 149 -23.66 21.64 -12.01
C LYS A 149 -22.21 21.93 -12.36
N ASP A 150 -21.32 21.86 -11.38
CA ASP A 150 -19.91 22.15 -11.56
C ASP A 150 -19.26 21.13 -12.50
N ILE A 151 -18.36 21.63 -13.34
CA ILE A 151 -17.61 20.79 -14.26
C ILE A 151 -16.24 20.60 -13.60
N PRO A 152 -15.80 19.35 -13.40
CA PRO A 152 -14.56 19.13 -12.67
C PRO A 152 -13.36 19.73 -13.41
N ASP A 153 -12.37 20.11 -12.62
CA ASP A 153 -11.02 20.54 -12.99
C ASP A 153 -10.03 19.39 -12.76
N PRO A 154 -10.08 18.30 -13.56
CA PRO A 154 -9.41 17.07 -13.18
C PRO A 154 -7.89 17.14 -13.34
N TYR A 155 -7.19 16.52 -12.40
CA TYR A 155 -5.80 16.11 -12.54
C TYR A 155 -5.61 14.67 -12.06
N VAL A 156 -4.52 14.04 -12.51
CA VAL A 156 -4.18 12.67 -12.12
C VAL A 156 -2.95 12.71 -11.21
N LYS A 157 -3.08 12.08 -10.05
CA LYS A 157 -1.98 11.76 -9.15
C LYS A 157 -1.58 10.31 -9.34
N VAL A 158 -0.30 10.05 -9.53
CA VAL A 158 0.28 8.70 -9.64
C VAL A 158 1.27 8.52 -8.50
N SER A 159 0.97 7.60 -7.59
CA SER A 159 1.79 7.32 -6.42
C SER A 159 2.25 5.87 -6.35
N ILE A 160 3.50 5.66 -5.98
CA ILE A 160 4.08 4.36 -5.65
C ILE A 160 4.00 4.18 -4.13
N HIS A 161 3.37 3.10 -3.69
CA HIS A 161 3.26 2.70 -2.29
C HIS A 161 4.03 1.40 -2.08
N GLY A 162 4.86 1.30 -1.05
CA GLY A 162 5.69 0.13 -0.81
C GLY A 162 6.68 0.39 0.32
N LEU A 163 7.94 0.11 0.07
CA LEU A 163 9.03 0.51 0.97
C LEU A 163 9.26 2.02 0.89
N SER A 164 9.66 2.64 2.00
CA SER A 164 9.74 4.11 2.12
C SER A 164 10.66 4.77 1.09
N TYR A 165 11.72 4.07 0.66
CA TYR A 165 12.66 4.57 -0.35
C TYR A 165 12.23 4.31 -1.81
N ASP A 166 11.13 3.57 -2.03
CA ASP A 166 10.48 3.44 -3.33
C ASP A 166 9.21 4.31 -3.43
N GLN A 167 8.75 4.90 -2.32
CA GLN A 167 7.60 5.78 -2.31
C GLN A 167 7.92 7.07 -3.08
N HIS A 168 7.12 7.33 -4.10
CA HIS A 168 7.23 8.52 -4.94
C HIS A 168 5.85 8.90 -5.46
N THR A 169 5.58 10.19 -5.64
CA THR A 169 4.29 10.68 -6.13
C THR A 169 4.53 11.77 -7.14
N GLU A 170 3.89 11.64 -8.29
CA GLU A 170 3.83 12.65 -9.34
C GLU A 170 2.38 13.02 -9.62
N LYS A 171 2.16 14.22 -10.16
CA LYS A 171 0.83 14.66 -10.58
C LYS A 171 0.90 15.44 -11.87
N THR A 172 -0.15 15.32 -12.68
CA THR A 172 -0.36 16.18 -13.86
C THR A 172 -0.76 17.58 -13.43
N GLN A 173 -0.75 18.53 -14.37
CA GLN A 173 -1.54 19.75 -14.26
C GLN A 173 -3.04 19.39 -14.26
N PHE A 174 -3.86 20.28 -13.68
CA PHE A 174 -5.31 20.17 -13.82
C PHE A 174 -5.76 20.75 -15.16
N ILE A 175 -6.87 20.22 -15.68
CA ILE A 175 -7.52 20.74 -16.88
C ILE A 175 -8.82 21.42 -16.47
N GLU A 176 -8.90 22.72 -16.67
CA GLU A 176 -10.07 23.52 -16.29
C GLU A 176 -11.34 23.08 -17.04
N ASN A 177 -12.43 22.88 -16.28
CA ASN A 177 -13.79 22.62 -16.72
C ASN A 177 -13.90 21.51 -17.78
N ASN A 178 -13.19 20.39 -17.61
CA ASN A 178 -13.25 19.27 -18.55
C ASN A 178 -13.18 17.88 -17.89
N GLY A 179 -14.33 17.37 -17.44
CA GLY A 179 -14.47 15.96 -17.04
C GLY A 179 -14.79 14.98 -18.18
N PHE A 180 -15.11 15.46 -19.39
CA PHE A 180 -15.59 14.58 -20.46
C PHE A 180 -14.46 13.87 -21.19
N ASN A 181 -13.41 14.61 -21.56
CA ASN A 181 -12.28 14.12 -22.32
C ASN A 181 -11.00 14.96 -22.12
N PRO A 182 -10.53 15.18 -20.87
CA PRO A 182 -9.30 15.91 -20.61
C PRO A 182 -8.09 15.21 -21.23
N ILE A 183 -7.13 15.99 -21.74
CA ILE A 183 -5.86 15.50 -22.30
C ILE A 183 -4.74 16.17 -21.51
N TRP A 184 -3.87 15.36 -20.90
CA TRP A 184 -2.71 15.83 -20.14
C TRP A 184 -1.42 15.66 -20.94
N ASP A 185 -1.22 14.48 -21.53
CA ASP A 185 -0.02 14.08 -22.28
C ASP A 185 1.29 14.30 -21.48
N GLU A 186 1.25 14.01 -20.18
CA GLU A 186 2.39 14.17 -19.26
C GLU A 186 3.04 12.82 -18.96
N THR A 187 4.37 12.78 -18.95
CA THR A 187 5.14 11.56 -18.71
C THR A 187 5.93 11.64 -17.40
N PHE A 188 5.80 10.62 -16.58
CA PHE A 188 6.50 10.45 -15.31
C PHE A 188 7.42 9.22 -15.34
N GLU A 189 8.51 9.28 -14.59
CA GLU A 189 9.45 8.18 -14.41
C GLU A 189 9.55 7.82 -12.94
N PHE A 190 9.30 6.54 -12.62
CA PHE A 190 9.41 5.99 -11.28
C PHE A 190 10.54 4.97 -11.24
N ARG A 191 11.42 5.08 -10.24
CA ARG A 191 12.52 4.15 -10.01
C ARG A 191 12.20 3.29 -8.79
N ILE A 192 11.93 2.00 -9.01
CA ILE A 192 11.38 1.09 -8.01
C ILE A 192 12.37 -0.05 -7.74
N ARG A 193 12.93 -0.11 -6.54
CA ARG A 193 13.89 -1.14 -6.16
C ARG A 193 13.20 -2.46 -5.84
N TYR A 194 12.09 -2.45 -5.10
CA TYR A 194 11.37 -3.67 -4.71
C TYR A 194 9.98 -3.73 -5.37
N PRO A 195 9.90 -4.04 -6.68
CA PRO A 195 8.64 -4.05 -7.41
C PRO A 195 7.62 -5.05 -6.83
N GLN A 196 8.07 -6.16 -6.22
CA GLN A 196 7.18 -7.14 -5.57
C GLN A 196 6.53 -6.63 -4.27
N MET A 197 7.05 -5.54 -3.68
CA MET A 197 6.42 -4.84 -2.54
C MET A 197 5.61 -3.62 -2.97
N ALA A 198 5.79 -3.18 -4.22
CA ALA A 198 5.26 -1.91 -4.68
C ALA A 198 3.85 -2.07 -5.27
N LEU A 199 2.98 -1.16 -4.88
CA LEU A 199 1.68 -0.89 -5.49
C LEU A 199 1.79 0.43 -6.23
N ILE A 200 1.21 0.50 -7.42
CA ILE A 200 0.90 1.75 -8.06
C ILE A 200 -0.53 2.16 -7.70
N TYR A 201 -0.72 3.47 -7.49
CA TYR A 201 -2.01 4.06 -7.15
C TYR A 201 -2.24 5.28 -8.03
N PHE A 202 -3.29 5.21 -8.86
CA PHE A 202 -3.80 6.32 -9.64
C PHE A 202 -4.98 6.92 -8.88
N THR A 203 -4.99 8.23 -8.71
CA THR A 203 -6.12 8.97 -8.19
C THR A 203 -6.45 10.10 -9.16
N VAL A 204 -7.71 10.20 -9.56
CA VAL A 204 -8.22 11.35 -10.31
C VAL A 204 -8.90 12.26 -9.30
N LEU A 205 -8.47 13.52 -9.26
CA LEU A 205 -8.88 14.51 -8.29
C LEU A 205 -9.47 15.72 -9.01
N ASP A 206 -10.47 16.34 -8.42
CA ASP A 206 -11.07 17.60 -8.84
C ASP A 206 -10.39 18.73 -8.07
N TYR A 207 -9.69 19.62 -8.77
CA TYR A 207 -8.96 20.71 -8.12
C TYR A 207 -9.92 21.78 -7.58
N ASP A 208 -9.83 22.10 -6.29
CA ASP A 208 -10.59 23.19 -5.67
C ASP A 208 -9.65 24.22 -5.01
N PRO A 209 -9.63 25.49 -5.45
CA PRO A 209 -8.79 26.52 -4.82
C PRO A 209 -9.21 26.92 -3.40
N MET A 210 -10.42 26.56 -2.96
CA MET A 210 -11.04 27.00 -1.70
C MET A 210 -11.22 25.87 -0.68
N SER A 211 -11.10 24.61 -1.07
CA SER A 211 -11.28 23.46 -0.19
C SER A 211 -10.30 22.31 -0.51
N ASP A 212 -10.52 21.13 0.08
CA ASP A 212 -9.72 19.95 -0.24
C ASP A 212 -10.21 19.34 -1.57
N ASP A 213 -9.28 18.90 -2.41
CA ASP A 213 -9.60 18.33 -3.72
C ASP A 213 -10.44 17.04 -3.59
N ASP A 214 -11.54 16.97 -4.32
CA ASP A 214 -12.45 15.83 -4.29
C ASP A 214 -11.91 14.65 -5.11
N ARG A 215 -11.95 13.44 -4.54
CA ARG A 215 -11.56 12.21 -5.25
C ARG A 215 -12.66 11.75 -6.20
N LEU A 216 -12.42 11.93 -7.49
CA LEU A 216 -13.34 11.50 -8.56
C LEU A 216 -13.27 9.99 -8.80
N ALA A 217 -12.06 9.45 -8.90
CA ALA A 217 -11.84 8.04 -9.19
C ALA A 217 -10.49 7.57 -8.66
N TYR A 218 -10.33 6.26 -8.52
CA TYR A 218 -9.05 5.68 -8.15
C TYR A 218 -8.84 4.30 -8.77
N PHE A 219 -7.58 3.91 -8.91
CA PHE A 219 -7.18 2.56 -9.30
C PHE A 219 -5.87 2.20 -8.61
N SER A 220 -5.80 1.01 -8.01
CA SER A 220 -4.55 0.47 -7.45
C SER A 220 -4.30 -0.94 -7.96
N ALA A 221 -3.03 -1.29 -8.14
CA ALA A 221 -2.57 -2.64 -8.45
C ALA A 221 -1.10 -2.82 -8.04
N PRO A 222 -0.61 -4.06 -7.84
CA PRO A 222 0.82 -4.34 -7.76
C PRO A 222 1.52 -3.90 -9.03
N VAL A 223 2.71 -3.32 -8.87
CA VAL A 223 3.55 -2.88 -9.99
C VAL A 223 3.86 -4.05 -10.94
N THR A 224 4.01 -5.26 -10.39
CA THR A 224 4.25 -6.50 -11.15
C THR A 224 3.08 -6.93 -12.03
N MET A 225 1.89 -6.36 -11.86
CA MET A 225 0.71 -6.67 -12.69
C MET A 225 0.51 -5.68 -13.84
N ILE A 226 1.31 -4.61 -13.92
CA ILE A 226 1.16 -3.59 -14.97
C ILE A 226 1.60 -4.15 -16.32
N GLN A 227 0.73 -3.97 -17.32
CA GLN A 227 0.95 -4.40 -18.70
C GLN A 227 1.63 -3.27 -19.51
N GLN A 228 2.41 -3.66 -20.52
CA GLN A 228 3.10 -2.75 -21.45
C GLN A 228 2.46 -2.77 -22.83
#